data_AF-A0A3C1U4Z4-F1
#
_entry.id   AF-A0A3C1U4Z4-F1
#
_cell.length_a   1.000
_cell.length_b   1.000
_cell.length_c   1.000
_cell.angle_alpha   90.00
_cell.angle_beta   90.00
_cell.angle_gamma   90.00
#
_symmetry.space_group_name_H-M   'P 1'
#
loop_
_entity.id
_entity.type
_entity.pdbx_description
1 polymer ?
#
loop_
_entity_poly.entity_id
_entity_poly.type
_entity_poly.pdbx_seq_one_letter_code
_entity_poly.pdbx_strand_id
1 'polypeptide(L)' 'MSAPTIKSLLQDDGNETAQRIGFLLLNEFSLLAFASAIEPLRSANRQSGRELYQWVIASTDGTPAAASNGVEV' A
#
# COMPACT_ATOMS: atom_id res chain seq x y z
N MET A 1 23.39 4.08 -4.20
CA MET A 1 22.06 4.73 -4.29
C MET A 1 21.22 4.16 -3.16
N SER A 2 20.70 4.98 -2.24
CA SER A 2 19.90 4.49 -1.11
C SER A 2 18.54 3.98 -1.59
N ALA A 3 18.08 2.85 -1.06
CA ALA A 3 16.76 2.32 -1.38
C ALA A 3 15.66 3.30 -0.91
N PRO A 4 14.56 3.47 -1.68
CA PRO A 4 13.45 4.32 -1.28
C PRO A 4 12.80 3.81 0.01
N THR A 5 12.54 4.72 0.95
CA THR A 5 11.86 4.40 2.22
C THR A 5 10.35 4.62 2.08
N ILE A 6 9.53 3.95 2.89
CA ILE A 6 8.07 4.20 2.88
C ILE A 6 7.74 5.68 3.13
N LYS A 7 8.54 6.37 3.97
CA LYS A 7 8.40 7.80 4.20
C LYS A 7 8.65 8.63 2.94
N SER A 8 9.63 8.26 2.12
CA SER A 8 9.84 8.92 0.82
C SER A 8 8.73 8.60 -0.19
N LEU A 9 8.15 7.40 -0.13
CA LEU A 9 7.03 7.02 -0.99
C LEU A 9 5.71 7.71 -0.61
N LEU A 10 5.58 8.17 0.63
CA LEU A 10 4.39 8.84 1.16
C LEU A 10 4.50 10.37 1.16
N GLN A 11 5.54 10.95 0.56
CA GLN A 11 5.64 12.41 0.46
C GLN A 11 4.46 12.96 -0.37
N ASP A 12 3.81 13.98 0.17
CA ASP A 12 2.77 14.74 -0.50
C ASP A 12 3.42 15.90 -1.25
N ASP A 13 3.20 15.98 -2.56
CA ASP A 13 3.74 17.02 -3.43
C ASP A 13 2.91 18.33 -3.38
N GLY A 14 1.93 18.42 -2.47
CA GLY A 14 1.21 19.66 -2.16
C GLY A 14 0.12 20.04 -3.16
N ASN A 15 -0.33 19.08 -3.97
CA ASN A 15 -1.46 19.22 -4.89
C ASN A 15 -2.68 18.47 -4.31
N GLU A 16 -3.92 18.88 -4.62
CA GLU A 16 -5.15 18.14 -4.28
C GLU A 16 -5.17 16.80 -5.03
N THR A 17 -4.35 15.87 -4.57
CA THR A 17 -4.11 14.56 -5.15
C THR A 17 -4.65 13.49 -4.22
N ALA A 18 -4.94 12.32 -4.79
CA ALA A 18 -5.44 11.16 -4.08
C ALA A 18 -4.67 10.91 -2.77
N GLN A 19 -5.38 10.69 -1.66
CA GLN A 19 -4.75 10.41 -0.38
C GLN A 19 -3.92 9.13 -0.48
N ARG A 20 -2.61 9.23 -0.22
CA ARG A 20 -1.70 8.09 -0.30
C ARG A 20 -1.64 7.33 1.04
N ILE A 21 -1.86 6.03 1.00
CA ILE A 21 -1.84 5.13 2.17
C ILE A 21 -0.70 4.13 2.04
N GLY A 22 0.11 4.00 3.08
CA GLY A 22 1.23 3.06 3.10
C GLY A 22 0.88 1.77 3.84
N PHE A 23 1.12 0.63 3.19
CA PHE A 23 1.05 -0.69 3.80
C PHE A 23 2.46 -1.23 3.99
N LEU A 24 2.93 -1.26 5.25
CA LEU A 24 4.16 -1.97 5.62
C LEU A 24 3.79 -3.42 5.93
N LEU A 25 4.16 -4.33 5.03
CA LEU A 25 3.96 -5.76 5.20
C LEU A 25 5.15 -6.35 5.93
N LEU A 26 4.86 -7.09 7.00
CA LEU A 26 5.82 -7.94 7.69
C LEU A 26 5.60 -9.37 7.21
N ASN A 27 6.65 -10.19 7.22
CA ASN A 27 6.48 -11.62 6.96
C ASN A 27 5.43 -12.23 7.92
N GLU A 28 4.71 -13.24 7.42
CA GLU A 28 3.57 -13.87 8.09
C GLU A 28 2.34 -12.96 8.24
N PHE A 29 2.23 -11.88 7.44
CA PHE A 29 1.00 -11.07 7.43
C PHE A 29 -0.21 -11.87 6.92
N SER A 30 -1.40 -11.45 7.33
CA SER A 30 -2.65 -12.03 6.82
C SER A 30 -3.00 -11.44 5.46
N LEU A 31 -2.93 -12.27 4.40
CA LEU A 31 -3.34 -11.86 3.05
C LEU A 31 -4.80 -11.38 3.01
N LEU A 32 -5.69 -12.02 3.80
CA LEU A 32 -7.10 -11.63 3.89
C LEU A 32 -7.24 -10.23 4.51
N ALA A 33 -6.50 -9.94 5.58
CA ALA A 33 -6.54 -8.63 6.22
C ALA A 33 -6.01 -7.53 5.29
N PHE A 34 -4.89 -7.80 4.59
CA PHE A 34 -4.33 -6.89 3.61
C PHE A 34 -5.31 -6.58 2.47
N ALA A 35 -5.90 -7.62 1.87
CA ALA A 35 -6.91 -7.45 0.82
C ALA A 35 -8.14 -6.67 1.33
N SER A 36 -8.60 -6.98 2.54
CA SER A 36 -9.75 -6.31 3.17
C SER A 36 -9.49 -4.83 3.45
N ALA A 37 -8.23 -4.43 3.65
CA ALA A 37 -7.85 -3.03 3.83
C ALA A 37 -7.80 -2.26 2.49
N ILE A 38 -7.37 -2.90 1.39
CA ILE A 38 -7.32 -2.28 0.06
C ILE A 38 -8.70 -2.17 -0.57
N GLU A 39 -9.56 -3.17 -0.38
CA GLU A 39 -10.80 -3.31 -1.13
C GLU A 39 -11.78 -2.12 -0.97
N PRO A 40 -11.95 -1.52 0.22
CA PRO A 40 -12.75 -0.30 0.38
C PRO A 40 -12.16 0.91 -0.38
N LEU A 41 -10.84 1.08 -0.38
CA LEU A 41 -10.16 2.18 -1.08
C LEU A 41 -10.38 2.07 -2.59
N ARG A 42 -10.20 0.85 -3.12
CA ARG A 42 -10.45 0.52 -4.52
C ARG A 42 -11.92 0.75 -4.89
N SER A 43 -12.84 0.34 -4.02
CA SER A 43 -14.28 0.52 -4.22
C SER A 43 -14.68 2.00 -4.21
N ALA A 44 -14.12 2.81 -3.30
CA ALA A 44 -14.35 4.24 -3.26
C ALA A 44 -13.83 4.96 -4.53
N ASN A 45 -12.64 4.59 -5.01
CA ASN A 45 -12.12 5.09 -6.29
C ASN A 45 -13.08 4.75 -7.44
N ARG A 46 -13.52 3.48 -7.52
CA ARG A 46 -14.46 3.02 -8.56
C ARG A 46 -15.80 3.77 -8.50
N GLN A 47 -16.37 3.91 -7.31
CA GLN A 47 -17.70 4.52 -7.13
C GLN A 47 -17.68 6.03 -7.36
N SER A 48 -16.56 6.70 -7.03
CA SER A 48 -16.42 8.14 -7.23
C SER A 48 -16.05 8.55 -8.66
N GLY A 49 -15.57 7.60 -9.47
CA GLY A 49 -15.09 7.88 -10.83
C GLY A 49 -13.80 8.72 -10.87
N ARG A 50 -13.14 8.93 -9.73
CA ARG A 50 -11.87 9.62 -9.60
C ARG A 50 -10.94 8.90 -8.63
N GLU A 51 -9.65 9.21 -8.70
CA GLU A 51 -8.66 8.65 -7.78
C GLU A 51 -8.73 9.40 -6.45
N LEU A 52 -9.44 8.84 -5.46
CA LEU A 52 -9.51 9.37 -4.10
C LEU A 52 -8.36 8.88 -3.23
N TYR A 53 -7.91 7.65 -3.48
CA TYR A 53 -6.87 6.97 -2.72
C TYR A 53 -5.82 6.35 -3.63
N GLN A 54 -4.56 6.52 -3.26
CA GLN A 54 -3.43 5.75 -3.77
C GLN A 54 -2.85 4.91 -2.64
N TRP A 55 -2.13 3.85 -2.98
CA TRP A 55 -1.42 3.07 -1.97
C TRP A 55 -0.03 2.67 -2.43
N VAL A 56 0.85 2.52 -1.45
CA VAL A 56 2.20 1.98 -1.61
C VAL A 56 2.36 0.79 -0.69
N ILE A 57 2.99 -0.26 -1.20
CA ILE A 57 3.32 -1.46 -0.46
C ILE A 57 4.83 -1.43 -0.20
N ALA A 58 5.22 -1.69 1.02
CA ALA A 58 6.62 -1.76 1.41
C ALA A 58 6.84 -2.93 2.38
N SER A 59 8.09 -3.36 2.47
CA SER A 59 8.58 -4.30 3.47
C SER A 59 9.74 -3.65 4.24
N THR A 60 10.20 -4.32 5.29
CA THR A 60 11.29 -3.82 6.14
C THR A 60 12.65 -3.79 5.43
N ASP A 61 12.85 -4.62 4.41
CA ASP A 61 14.12 -4.79 3.70
C ASP A 61 14.03 -4.43 2.20
N GLY A 62 12.85 -4.03 1.72
CA GLY A 62 12.62 -3.71 0.31
C GLY A 62 12.48 -4.93 -0.59
N THR A 63 12.37 -6.13 -0.03
CA THR A 63 12.07 -7.38 -0.75
C THR A 63 10.59 -7.77 -0.59
N PRO A 64 10.01 -8.61 -1.46
CA PRO A 64 8.64 -9.06 -1.28
C PRO A 64 8.39 -9.69 0.10
N ALA A 65 7.28 -9.35 0.74
CA ALA A 65 6.91 -9.93 2.02
C ALA A 65 6.04 -11.18 1.80
N ALA A 66 6.32 -12.26 2.52
CA ALA A 66 5.52 -13.47 2.46
C ALA A 66 4.32 -13.38 3.42
N ALA A 67 3.12 -13.60 2.90
CA ALA A 67 1.92 -13.81 3.70
C ALA A 67 1.97 -15.17 4.43
N SER A 68 1.16 -15.35 5.47
CA SER A 68 1.09 -16.60 6.24
C SER A 68 0.62 -17.83 5.44
N ASN A 69 0.17 -17.64 4.21
CA ASN A 69 -0.18 -18.71 3.27
C ASN A 69 0.89 -18.96 2.19
N GLY A 70 2.06 -18.30 2.29
CA GLY A 70 3.19 -18.44 1.37
C GLY A 70 3.11 -17.61 0.08
N VAL A 71 2.07 -16.77 -0.09
CA VAL A 71 2.01 -15.82 -1.22
C VAL A 71 2.91 -14.63 -0.93
N GLU A 72 3.76 -14.27 -1.89
CA GLU A 72 4.64 -13.10 -1.80
C GLU A 72 3.97 -11.86 -2.44
N VAL A 73 4.13 -10.71 -1.79
CA VAL A 73 3.61 -9.39 -2.23
C VAL A 73 4.71 -8.35 -2.20
#